data_AF-A0A6M2AB26-F1
#
_entry.id   AF-A0A6M2AB26-F1
#
_cell.length_a   1.000
_cell.length_b   1.000
_cell.length_c   1.000
_cell.angle_alpha   90.00
_cell.angle_beta   90.00
_cell.angle_gamma   90.00
#
_symmetry.space_group_name_H-M   'P 1'
#
loop_
_entity.id
_entity.type
_entity.pdbx_description
1 polymer ?
#
loop_
_entity_poly.entity_id
_entity_poly.type
_entity_poly.pdbx_seq_one_letter_code
_entity_poly.pdbx_strand_id
1 'polypeptide(L)'
;MVYGPDFSMSEIPRIQPVDGDRPDDEREEQKSKRRVLYQGRAWGEKDEELPVQPTATLPEPNPTSSHHFSEKERVVNRKSYLTQFTTIEEKCAKLCFLETKALYDLSLQRNTEILIQTWQIGGILFTQGEETRQRYLIQEYRALSKTSLLVANDFLYSLSLLGQGDSLASLSFSELGEAVGEKNAQMGVDIQLDWERKNRSTSLKEEEQEEFCRGLRKKRGTAGKKHGNESRSNSRSSSTTATSVLEMPINLGVKTITFFDATQAITTESLLEAYQEGTDTFVVNEEKLRVVISYLAHLVRTGKISEEDLDRRLLKLLGYLV
;
A
#
# COMPACT_ATOMS: atom_id res chain seq x y z
N MET A 1 6.26 40.30 15.96
CA MET A 1 5.38 39.77 14.89
C MET A 1 6.02 40.12 13.57
N VAL A 2 6.63 39.14 12.90
CA VAL A 2 7.31 39.31 11.61
C VAL A 2 6.52 38.47 10.61
N TYR A 3 5.88 39.12 9.64
CA TYR A 3 5.17 38.47 8.55
C TYR A 3 6.18 37.83 7.60
N GLY A 4 6.00 36.54 7.29
CA GLY A 4 6.70 35.84 6.22
C GLY A 4 6.08 36.14 4.85
N PRO A 5 6.81 35.90 3.74
CA PRO A 5 6.40 36.33 2.42
C PRO A 5 5.36 35.41 1.77
N ASP A 6 4.40 36.03 1.08
CA ASP A 6 3.39 35.40 0.24
C ASP A 6 4.03 34.60 -0.90
N PHE A 7 3.70 33.31 -0.98
CA PHE A 7 4.07 32.44 -2.09
C PHE A 7 3.03 32.57 -3.21
N SER A 8 3.40 33.25 -4.31
CA SER A 8 2.57 33.37 -5.51
C SER A 8 2.73 32.15 -6.43
N MET A 9 1.62 31.51 -6.81
CA MET A 9 1.53 30.35 -7.71
C MET A 9 1.52 30.71 -9.21
N SER A 10 1.91 31.92 -9.60
CA SER A 10 1.61 32.45 -10.95
C SER A 10 2.63 32.16 -12.07
N GLU A 11 3.65 31.33 -11.87
CA GLU A 11 4.73 31.15 -12.86
C GLU A 11 4.96 29.68 -13.27
N ILE A 12 3.93 29.04 -13.83
CA ILE A 12 4.11 27.81 -14.62
C ILE A 12 4.06 28.20 -16.11
N PRO A 13 5.13 27.97 -16.90
CA PRO A 13 5.11 28.27 -18.33
C PRO A 13 4.10 27.36 -19.05
N ARG A 14 3.14 27.98 -19.74
CA ARG A 14 2.18 27.29 -20.62
C ARG A 14 2.92 26.67 -21.80
N ILE A 15 2.92 25.34 -21.88
CA ILE A 15 3.33 24.60 -23.06
C ILE A 15 2.22 24.78 -24.11
N GLN A 16 2.55 25.39 -25.25
CA GLN A 16 1.64 25.46 -26.39
C GLN A 16 1.55 24.09 -27.07
N PRO A 17 0.35 23.65 -27.49
CA PRO A 17 0.22 22.45 -28.29
C PRO A 17 0.86 22.68 -29.68
N VAL A 18 1.66 21.73 -30.12
CA VAL A 18 2.16 21.67 -31.48
C VAL A 18 1.07 21.03 -32.33
N ASP A 19 0.35 21.85 -33.09
CA ASP A 19 -0.57 21.39 -34.13
C ASP A 19 0.24 20.78 -35.27
N GLY A 20 0.11 19.47 -35.44
CA GLY A 20 0.67 18.73 -36.56
C GLY A 20 -0.36 17.71 -37.02
N ASP A 21 -1.08 18.07 -38.09
CA ASP A 21 -1.96 17.19 -38.84
C ASP A 21 -1.19 15.92 -39.25
N ARG A 22 -1.45 14.82 -38.55
CA ARG A 22 -1.08 13.47 -38.99
C ARG A 22 -2.34 12.62 -39.05
N PRO A 23 -2.53 11.84 -40.12
CA PRO A 23 -3.72 11.01 -40.30
C PRO A 23 -3.84 9.98 -39.17
N ASP A 24 -5.05 9.84 -38.63
CA ASP A 24 -5.37 9.06 -37.42
C ASP A 24 -5.06 7.55 -37.56
N ASP A 25 -4.96 7.04 -38.78
CA ASP A 25 -4.81 5.60 -39.04
C ASP A 25 -3.42 5.05 -38.66
N GLU A 26 -2.35 5.87 -38.67
CA GLU A 26 -1.00 5.42 -38.27
C GLU A 26 -0.81 5.41 -36.74
N ARG A 27 -1.68 6.09 -35.99
CA ARG A 27 -1.52 6.26 -34.53
C ARG A 27 -2.00 5.04 -33.76
N GLU A 28 -2.97 4.29 -34.29
CA GLU A 28 -3.38 2.99 -33.71
C GLU A 28 -2.40 1.87 -34.06
N GLU A 29 -1.82 1.87 -35.26
CA GLU A 29 -0.86 0.85 -35.67
C GLU A 29 0.49 0.98 -34.94
N GLN A 30 0.91 2.20 -34.59
CA GLN A 30 2.11 2.41 -33.75
C GLN A 30 1.87 2.09 -32.26
N LYS A 31 0.63 2.17 -31.76
CA LYS A 31 0.30 1.74 -30.39
C LYS A 31 0.24 0.22 -30.25
N SER A 32 -0.14 -0.51 -31.30
CA SER A 32 -0.15 -1.99 -31.26
C SER A 32 1.22 -2.63 -31.49
N LYS A 33 2.19 -1.90 -32.07
CA LYS A 33 3.53 -2.44 -32.44
C LYS A 33 4.68 -2.08 -31.50
N ARG A 34 4.48 -1.31 -30.42
CA ARG A 34 5.48 -1.21 -29.34
C ARG A 34 5.42 -2.43 -28.42
N ARG A 35 5.75 -3.60 -28.99
CA ARG A 35 6.16 -4.78 -28.21
C ARG A 35 7.44 -4.40 -27.48
N VAL A 36 7.33 -4.19 -26.18
CA VAL A 36 8.48 -3.96 -25.32
C VAL A 36 9.25 -5.27 -25.22
N LEU A 37 10.39 -5.33 -25.90
CA LEU A 37 11.37 -6.40 -25.73
C LEU A 37 12.07 -6.17 -24.38
N TYR A 38 11.93 -7.10 -23.44
CA TYR A 38 12.72 -7.12 -22.21
C TYR A 38 13.54 -8.41 -22.20
N GLN A 39 14.87 -8.30 -22.11
CA GLN A 39 15.84 -9.38 -22.32
C GLN A 39 15.73 -10.10 -23.70
N GLY A 40 15.28 -9.40 -24.74
CA GLY A 40 15.21 -9.95 -26.10
C GLY A 40 14.01 -10.85 -26.38
N ARG A 41 13.02 -10.98 -25.47
CA ARG A 41 11.75 -11.67 -25.74
C ARG A 41 10.58 -10.69 -25.80
N ALA A 42 9.73 -10.87 -26.81
CA ALA A 42 8.48 -10.14 -26.96
C ALA A 42 7.43 -10.80 -26.06
N TRP A 43 6.88 -10.06 -25.10
CA TRP A 43 5.78 -10.54 -24.26
C TRP A 43 4.46 -10.57 -25.04
N GLY A 44 3.74 -11.70 -25.01
CA GLY A 44 2.48 -11.92 -25.73
C GLY A 44 2.43 -13.16 -26.62
N GLU A 45 3.52 -13.94 -26.70
CA GLU A 45 3.43 -15.33 -27.16
C GLU A 45 2.93 -16.18 -25.99
N LYS A 46 1.96 -17.05 -26.28
CA LYS A 46 1.30 -17.98 -25.34
C LYS A 46 2.30 -18.51 -24.33
N ASP A 47 1.89 -18.58 -23.06
CA ASP A 47 2.64 -19.12 -21.92
C ASP A 47 3.36 -20.43 -22.27
N GLU A 48 4.54 -20.32 -22.88
CA GLU A 48 5.54 -21.36 -22.82
C GLU A 48 6.06 -21.31 -21.40
N GLU A 49 5.76 -22.38 -20.66
CA GLU A 49 6.21 -22.66 -19.31
C GLU A 49 7.60 -22.06 -19.09
N LEU A 50 7.66 -21.01 -18.26
CA LEU A 50 8.93 -20.45 -17.81
C LEU A 50 9.80 -21.62 -17.34
N PRO A 51 11.08 -21.68 -17.73
CA PRO A 51 11.94 -22.78 -17.31
C PRO A 51 11.89 -22.88 -15.79
N VAL A 52 11.38 -24.01 -15.32
CA VAL A 52 11.35 -24.37 -13.90
C VAL A 52 12.79 -24.27 -13.44
N GLN A 53 13.12 -23.20 -12.70
CA GLN A 53 14.39 -23.15 -12.01
C GLN A 53 14.45 -24.43 -11.17
N PRO A 54 15.55 -25.19 -11.20
CA PRO A 54 15.65 -26.41 -10.43
C PRO A 54 15.24 -26.08 -9.00
N THR A 55 14.16 -26.71 -8.56
CA THR A 55 13.67 -26.59 -7.20
C THR A 55 14.82 -27.02 -6.32
N ALA A 56 15.58 -26.03 -5.82
CA ALA A 56 16.48 -26.26 -4.72
C ALA A 56 15.60 -26.91 -3.67
N THR A 57 15.91 -28.15 -3.31
CA THR A 57 15.22 -28.88 -2.26
C THR A 57 15.48 -28.06 -1.00
N LEU A 58 14.58 -27.11 -0.74
CA LEU A 58 14.62 -26.32 0.48
C LEU A 58 14.51 -27.35 1.60
N PRO A 59 15.44 -27.36 2.56
CA PRO A 59 15.32 -28.24 3.70
C PRO A 59 13.94 -28.03 4.31
N GLU A 60 13.25 -29.13 4.59
CA GLU A 60 11.94 -29.10 5.23
C GLU A 60 11.99 -28.10 6.40
N PRO A 61 11.05 -27.15 6.50
CA PRO A 61 11.08 -26.17 7.57
C PRO A 61 10.93 -26.93 8.88
N ASN A 62 12.03 -27.02 9.64
CA ASN A 62 12.06 -27.58 10.98
C ASN A 62 10.94 -26.92 11.81
N PRO A 63 9.88 -27.65 12.18
CA PRO A 63 8.74 -27.05 12.86
C PRO A 63 9.05 -27.02 14.35
N THR A 64 10.01 -26.20 14.80
CA THR A 64 10.20 -25.78 16.21
C THR A 64 11.51 -25.02 16.41
N SER A 65 11.52 -23.72 16.13
CA SER A 65 12.22 -22.78 17.02
C SER A 65 11.44 -21.46 17.08
N SER A 66 10.42 -21.43 17.94
CA SER A 66 9.93 -20.15 18.43
C SER A 66 11.05 -19.54 19.28
N HIS A 67 11.98 -18.83 18.65
CA HIS A 67 12.98 -18.04 19.34
C HIS A 67 12.24 -16.99 20.17
N HIS A 68 11.99 -17.31 21.44
CA HIS A 68 11.53 -16.37 22.45
C HIS A 68 12.68 -15.41 22.73
N PHE A 69 12.82 -14.38 21.89
CA PHE A 69 13.66 -13.24 22.22
C PHE A 69 13.22 -12.66 23.56
N SER A 70 14.17 -12.48 24.46
CA SER A 70 13.92 -11.81 25.72
C SER A 70 13.44 -10.38 25.46
N GLU A 71 12.63 -9.82 26.37
CA GLU A 71 12.12 -8.46 26.25
C GLU A 71 13.26 -7.42 26.10
N LYS A 72 14.40 -7.67 26.75
CA LYS A 72 15.61 -6.85 26.63
C LYS A 72 16.19 -6.87 25.21
N GLU A 73 16.27 -8.03 24.56
CA GLU A 73 16.72 -8.14 23.16
C GLU A 73 15.75 -7.45 22.20
N ARG A 74 14.44 -7.53 22.47
CA ARG A 74 13.43 -6.79 21.68
C ARG A 74 13.63 -5.28 21.79
N VAL A 75 13.91 -4.75 22.98
CA VAL A 75 14.16 -3.31 23.18
C VAL A 75 15.45 -2.84 22.50
N VAL A 76 16.53 -3.63 22.56
CA VAL A 76 17.79 -3.32 21.89
C VAL A 76 17.59 -3.32 20.36
N ASN A 77 16.90 -4.33 19.82
CA ASN A 77 16.58 -4.41 18.40
C ASN A 77 15.69 -3.25 17.93
N ARG A 78 14.70 -2.82 18.75
CA ARG A 78 13.85 -1.65 18.46
C ARG A 78 14.67 -0.38 18.27
N LYS A 79 15.57 -0.07 19.23
CA LYS A 79 16.40 1.14 19.17
C LYS A 79 17.37 1.11 18.00
N SER A 80 17.99 -0.05 17.74
CA SER A 80 18.89 -0.24 16.60
C SER A 80 18.20 -0.10 15.25
N TYR A 81 16.89 -0.35 15.18
CA TYR A 81 16.15 -0.19 13.93
C TYR A 81 15.77 1.27 13.69
N LEU A 82 15.30 1.98 14.71
CA LEU A 82 14.98 3.40 14.61
C LEU A 82 16.19 4.24 14.19
N THR A 83 17.40 3.83 14.59
CA THR A 83 18.65 4.50 14.18
C THR A 83 18.97 4.36 12.69
N GLN A 84 18.27 3.50 11.94
CA GLN A 84 18.40 3.42 10.48
C GLN A 84 17.72 4.59 9.77
N PHE A 85 16.81 5.30 10.45
CA PHE A 85 16.13 6.48 9.93
C PHE A 85 16.78 7.73 10.49
N THR A 86 17.53 8.41 9.63
CA THR A 86 18.40 9.53 10.02
C THR A 86 17.66 10.86 10.06
N THR A 87 16.52 10.95 9.38
CA THR A 87 15.73 12.18 9.28
C THR A 87 14.28 11.96 9.68
N ILE A 88 13.62 13.04 10.11
CA ILE A 88 12.17 13.05 10.39
C ILE A 88 11.39 12.69 9.11
N GLU A 89 11.83 13.19 7.96
CA GLU A 89 11.24 12.86 6.66
C GLU A 89 11.25 11.36 6.37
N GLU A 90 12.37 10.67 6.59
CA GLU A 90 12.44 9.22 6.40
C GLU A 90 11.48 8.48 7.33
N LYS A 91 11.38 8.90 8.60
CA LYS A 91 10.40 8.34 9.55
C LYS A 91 8.96 8.57 9.10
N CYS A 92 8.62 9.78 8.64
CA CYS A 92 7.30 10.10 8.11
C CYS A 92 6.99 9.34 6.81
N ALA A 93 7.97 9.20 5.92
CA ALA A 93 7.83 8.43 4.68
C ALA A 93 7.53 6.95 4.95
N LYS A 94 8.09 6.38 6.02
CA LYS A 94 7.77 5.02 6.45
C LYS A 94 6.34 4.83 6.93
N LEU A 95 5.61 5.90 7.27
CA LEU A 95 4.18 5.82 7.54
C LEU A 95 3.32 5.90 6.26
N CYS A 96 3.91 6.01 5.08
CA CYS A 96 3.18 6.16 3.82
C CYS A 96 3.16 4.86 3.01
N PHE A 97 1.99 4.54 2.45
CA PHE A 97 1.77 3.51 1.46
C PHE A 97 1.45 4.17 0.11
N LEU A 98 2.28 3.90 -0.89
CA LEU A 98 2.05 4.44 -2.24
C LEU A 98 1.04 3.56 -3.00
N GLU A 99 -0.09 4.13 -3.37
CA GLU A 99 -1.06 3.51 -4.28
C GLU A 99 -0.46 3.44 -5.69
N THR A 100 -0.45 2.25 -6.29
CA THR A 100 0.03 2.03 -7.64
C THR A 100 -0.73 0.90 -8.33
N LYS A 101 -0.39 0.63 -9.60
CA LYS A 101 -0.99 -0.41 -10.43
C LYS A 101 0.08 -1.30 -11.03
N ALA A 102 -0.18 -2.60 -11.08
CA ALA A 102 0.67 -3.60 -11.74
C ALA A 102 0.36 -3.70 -13.24
N LEU A 103 0.50 -2.57 -13.95
CA LEU A 103 0.35 -2.48 -15.40
C LEU A 103 1.71 -2.55 -16.10
N TYR A 104 1.72 -2.81 -17.41
CA TYR A 104 2.92 -2.71 -18.25
C TYR A 104 3.17 -1.26 -18.70
N ASP A 105 3.18 -0.34 -17.74
CA ASP A 105 3.52 1.07 -17.95
C ASP A 105 4.91 1.33 -17.35
N LEU A 106 5.90 1.51 -18.23
CA LEU A 106 7.28 1.80 -17.84
C LEU A 106 7.44 3.16 -17.14
N SER A 107 6.60 4.14 -17.47
CA SER A 107 6.64 5.45 -16.81
C SER A 107 6.15 5.32 -15.38
N LEU A 108 5.03 4.64 -15.17
CA LEU A 108 4.49 4.38 -13.83
C LEU A 108 5.47 3.57 -12.97
N GLN A 109 6.07 2.52 -13.54
CA GLN A 109 7.09 1.72 -12.86
C GLN A 109 8.26 2.62 -12.44
N ARG A 110 8.85 3.35 -13.39
CA ARG A 110 10.03 4.20 -13.11
C ARG A 110 9.75 5.27 -12.07
N ASN A 111 8.58 5.92 -12.12
CA ASN A 111 8.18 6.89 -11.11
C ASN A 111 8.08 6.23 -9.74
N THR A 112 7.43 5.06 -9.65
CA THR A 112 7.31 4.29 -8.41
C THR A 112 8.70 3.93 -7.84
N GLU A 113 9.61 3.44 -8.68
CA GLU A 113 10.99 3.11 -8.30
C GLU A 113 11.75 4.33 -7.75
N ILE A 114 11.64 5.47 -8.41
CA ILE A 114 12.25 6.73 -7.95
C ILE A 114 11.71 7.12 -6.57
N LEU A 115 10.39 7.01 -6.36
CA LEU A 115 9.78 7.36 -5.07
C LEU A 115 10.21 6.42 -3.95
N ILE A 116 10.30 5.11 -4.20
CA ILE A 116 10.81 4.13 -3.22
C ILE A 116 12.26 4.46 -2.85
N GLN A 117 13.12 4.67 -3.85
CA GLN A 117 14.54 4.95 -3.60
C GLN A 117 14.75 6.27 -2.88
N THR A 118 14.00 7.31 -3.26
CA THR A 118 14.15 8.68 -2.74
C THR A 118 13.61 8.81 -1.33
N TRP A 119 12.38 8.36 -1.10
CA TRP A 119 11.68 8.59 0.16
C TRP A 119 11.78 7.42 1.13
N GLN A 120 12.14 6.23 0.64
CA GLN A 120 12.14 5.01 1.44
C GLN A 120 10.77 4.82 2.11
N ILE A 121 9.70 4.78 1.31
CA ILE A 121 8.32 4.61 1.79
C ILE A 121 8.13 3.30 2.58
N GLY A 122 7.05 3.23 3.38
CA GLY A 122 6.74 2.08 4.24
C GLY A 122 6.12 0.91 3.49
N GLY A 123 5.29 1.20 2.50
CA GLY A 123 4.65 0.16 1.71
C GLY A 123 4.10 0.62 0.37
N ILE A 124 3.56 -0.35 -0.36
CA ILE A 124 2.89 -0.17 -1.65
C ILE A 124 1.53 -0.83 -1.58
N LEU A 125 0.53 -0.16 -2.13
CA LEU A 125 -0.82 -0.70 -2.31
C LEU A 125 -1.09 -0.89 -3.80
N PHE A 126 -1.30 -2.13 -4.24
CA PHE A 126 -1.77 -2.41 -5.59
C PHE A 126 -3.30 -2.40 -5.66
N THR A 127 -3.84 -1.67 -6.64
CA THR A 127 -5.30 -1.55 -6.84
C THR A 127 -5.80 -2.09 -8.18
N GLN A 128 -4.88 -2.45 -9.07
CA GLN A 128 -5.19 -2.99 -10.41
C GLN A 128 -3.94 -3.63 -11.01
N GLY A 129 -4.11 -4.60 -11.92
CA GLY A 129 -3.02 -5.14 -12.74
C GLY A 129 -3.18 -6.62 -13.03
N GLU A 130 -2.07 -7.24 -13.45
CA GLU A 130 -1.97 -8.68 -13.66
C GLU A 130 -1.13 -9.34 -12.57
N GLU A 131 -1.48 -10.57 -12.19
CA GLU A 131 -0.77 -11.35 -11.17
C GLU A 131 0.73 -11.50 -11.48
N THR A 132 1.07 -11.96 -12.68
CA THR A 132 2.46 -12.21 -13.08
C THR A 132 3.27 -10.92 -13.01
N ARG A 133 2.68 -9.81 -13.45
CA ARG A 133 3.30 -8.49 -13.40
C ARG A 133 3.48 -8.00 -11.98
N GLN A 134 2.47 -8.17 -11.12
CA GLN A 134 2.54 -7.78 -9.72
C GLN A 134 3.65 -8.52 -8.98
N ARG A 135 3.75 -9.83 -9.14
CA ARG A 135 4.79 -10.64 -8.50
C ARG A 135 6.20 -10.18 -8.89
N TYR A 136 6.41 -9.86 -10.16
CA TYR A 136 7.66 -9.24 -10.63
C TYR A 136 7.91 -7.90 -9.91
N LEU A 137 6.93 -6.99 -9.93
CA LEU A 137 7.09 -5.67 -9.32
C LEU A 137 7.34 -5.73 -7.82
N ILE A 138 6.72 -6.67 -7.10
CA ILE A 138 6.98 -6.88 -5.66
C ILE A 138 8.45 -7.19 -5.41
N GLN A 139 9.05 -8.08 -6.20
CA GLN A 139 10.46 -8.46 -6.06
C GLN A 139 11.38 -7.26 -6.34
N GLU A 140 11.13 -6.56 -7.46
CA GLU A 140 11.90 -5.38 -7.85
C GLU A 140 11.79 -4.27 -6.80
N TYR A 141 10.58 -3.90 -6.38
CA TYR A 141 10.36 -2.81 -5.44
C TYR A 141 10.94 -3.10 -4.05
N ARG A 142 10.90 -4.36 -3.58
CA ARG A 142 11.56 -4.75 -2.34
C ARG A 142 13.09 -4.68 -2.45
N ALA A 143 13.67 -5.03 -3.59
CA ALA A 143 15.12 -4.93 -3.82
C ALA A 143 15.62 -3.47 -3.81
N LEU A 144 14.77 -2.51 -4.15
CA LEU A 144 15.09 -1.08 -4.14
C LEU A 144 15.00 -0.41 -2.75
N SER A 145 14.21 -1.00 -1.84
CA SER A 145 14.01 -0.46 -0.50
C SER A 145 15.12 -0.91 0.44
N LYS A 146 15.71 0.02 1.19
CA LYS A 146 16.74 -0.29 2.20
C LYS A 146 16.18 -1.06 3.39
N THR A 147 14.89 -0.92 3.65
CA THR A 147 14.18 -1.64 4.70
C THR A 147 13.09 -2.52 4.10
N SER A 148 12.51 -3.42 4.91
CA SER A 148 11.32 -4.17 4.48
C SER A 148 10.24 -3.22 3.97
N LEU A 149 9.76 -3.48 2.76
CA LEU A 149 8.70 -2.74 2.09
C LEU A 149 7.45 -3.61 2.14
N LEU A 150 6.43 -3.12 2.85
CA LEU A 150 5.16 -3.82 2.98
C LEU A 150 4.38 -3.75 1.68
N VAL A 151 3.77 -4.87 1.30
CA VAL A 151 2.95 -4.96 0.09
C VAL A 151 1.52 -5.22 0.49
N ALA A 152 0.63 -4.37 0.00
CA ALA A 152 -0.79 -4.48 0.22
C ALA A 152 -1.55 -4.63 -1.10
N ASN A 153 -2.69 -5.29 -1.04
CA ASN A 153 -3.69 -5.28 -2.09
C ASN A 153 -5.01 -4.66 -1.62
N ASP A 154 -5.70 -4.03 -2.56
CA ASP A 154 -7.12 -3.72 -2.44
C ASP A 154 -7.96 -5.00 -2.52
N PHE A 155 -9.11 -5.01 -1.84
CA PHE A 155 -10.04 -6.14 -1.80
C PHE A 155 -10.56 -6.52 -3.18
N LEU A 156 -11.06 -5.55 -3.93
CA LEU A 156 -11.65 -5.80 -5.25
C LEU A 156 -10.58 -6.27 -6.23
N TYR A 157 -9.38 -5.73 -6.09
CA TYR A 157 -8.26 -6.18 -6.89
C TYR A 157 -7.92 -7.64 -6.61
N SER A 158 -7.83 -8.04 -5.34
CA SER A 158 -7.48 -9.43 -5.00
C SER A 158 -8.55 -10.44 -5.44
N LEU A 159 -9.82 -10.07 -5.37
CA LEU A 159 -10.90 -10.87 -5.94
C LEU A 159 -10.74 -11.03 -7.46
N SER A 160 -10.35 -9.97 -8.17
CA SER A 160 -10.13 -10.05 -9.62
C SER A 160 -9.01 -11.01 -10.02
N LEU A 161 -8.04 -11.25 -9.12
CA LEU A 161 -6.92 -12.17 -9.35
C LEU A 161 -7.28 -13.65 -9.15
N LEU A 162 -8.42 -13.96 -8.53
CA LEU A 162 -8.92 -15.33 -8.43
C LEU A 162 -9.56 -15.82 -9.75
N GLY A 163 -9.72 -14.93 -10.74
CA GLY A 163 -10.33 -15.22 -12.03
C GLY A 163 -11.85 -15.01 -12.03
N GLN A 164 -12.47 -15.01 -13.22
CA GLN A 164 -13.93 -15.03 -13.36
C GLN A 164 -14.36 -16.45 -13.74
N GLY A 165 -14.98 -17.16 -12.80
CA GLY A 165 -15.57 -18.48 -13.05
C GLY A 165 -16.70 -18.75 -12.07
N ASP A 166 -17.68 -19.54 -12.51
CA ASP A 166 -18.87 -19.90 -11.72
C ASP A 166 -18.51 -20.52 -10.36
N SER A 167 -17.30 -21.11 -10.26
CA SER A 167 -16.77 -21.72 -9.03
C SER A 167 -16.52 -20.73 -7.89
N LEU A 168 -16.33 -19.43 -8.14
CA LEU A 168 -16.14 -18.44 -7.07
C LEU A 168 -17.47 -18.02 -6.44
N ALA A 169 -18.54 -17.99 -7.24
CA ALA A 169 -19.88 -17.63 -6.77
C ALA A 169 -20.46 -18.67 -5.80
N SER A 170 -19.95 -19.91 -5.83
CA SER A 170 -20.35 -20.99 -4.93
C SER A 170 -19.58 -21.06 -3.61
N LEU A 171 -18.50 -20.30 -3.45
CA LEU A 171 -17.70 -20.31 -2.23
C LEU A 171 -18.42 -19.55 -1.11
N SER A 172 -18.30 -20.06 0.11
CA SER A 172 -18.60 -19.26 1.30
C SER A 172 -17.60 -18.10 1.44
N PHE A 173 -17.96 -17.04 2.18
CA PHE A 173 -17.05 -15.92 2.40
C PHE A 173 -15.76 -16.32 3.11
N SER A 174 -15.82 -17.29 4.05
CA SER A 174 -14.61 -17.85 4.66
C SER A 174 -13.72 -18.57 3.65
N GLU A 175 -14.28 -19.37 2.74
CA GLU A 175 -13.48 -20.04 1.70
C GLU A 175 -12.89 -19.04 0.71
N LEU A 176 -13.65 -18.01 0.36
CA LEU A 176 -13.17 -16.90 -0.47
C LEU A 176 -12.01 -16.17 0.20
N GLY A 177 -12.12 -15.89 1.50
CA GLY A 177 -11.04 -15.32 2.30
C GLY A 177 -9.79 -16.20 2.34
N GLU A 178 -9.95 -17.52 2.49
CA GLU A 178 -8.83 -18.45 2.41
C GLU A 178 -8.17 -18.44 1.03
N ALA A 179 -8.96 -18.45 -0.05
CA ALA A 179 -8.44 -18.41 -1.41
C ALA A 179 -7.67 -17.13 -1.69
N VAL A 180 -8.19 -15.96 -1.28
CA VAL A 180 -7.48 -14.67 -1.38
C VAL A 180 -6.20 -14.70 -0.55
N GLY A 181 -6.25 -15.22 0.68
CA GLY A 181 -5.08 -15.29 1.57
C GLY A 181 -3.97 -16.16 1.00
N GLU A 182 -4.33 -17.31 0.43
CA GLU A 182 -3.40 -18.20 -0.26
C GLU A 182 -2.79 -17.55 -1.49
N LYS A 183 -3.62 -16.87 -2.31
CA LYS A 183 -3.15 -16.14 -3.49
C LYS A 183 -2.18 -15.01 -3.13
N ASN A 184 -2.52 -14.22 -2.11
CA ASN A 184 -1.67 -13.15 -1.61
C ASN A 184 -0.33 -13.70 -1.09
N ALA A 185 -0.34 -14.80 -0.35
CA ALA A 185 0.89 -15.45 0.12
C ALA A 185 1.78 -15.92 -1.04
N GLN A 186 1.18 -16.49 -2.10
CA GLN A 186 1.92 -16.92 -3.31
C GLN A 186 2.56 -15.73 -4.06
N MET A 187 1.90 -14.58 -4.08
CA MET A 187 2.44 -13.36 -4.71
C MET A 187 3.44 -12.60 -3.84
N GLY A 188 3.49 -12.89 -2.54
CA GLY A 188 4.29 -12.13 -1.57
C GLY A 188 3.63 -10.84 -1.08
N VAL A 189 2.30 -10.78 -1.08
CA VAL A 189 1.49 -9.70 -0.53
C VAL A 189 1.33 -9.92 0.99
N ASP A 190 1.62 -8.89 1.78
CA ASP A 190 1.61 -8.95 3.24
C ASP A 190 0.24 -8.59 3.83
N ILE A 191 -0.47 -7.68 3.15
CA ILE A 191 -1.69 -7.05 3.66
C ILE A 191 -2.82 -7.09 2.63
N GLN A 192 -3.99 -7.55 3.05
CA GLN A 192 -5.26 -7.37 2.37
C GLN A 192 -6.01 -6.20 3.01
N LEU A 193 -6.10 -5.08 2.29
CA LEU A 193 -6.95 -3.97 2.71
C LEU A 193 -8.38 -4.23 2.23
N ASP A 194 -9.32 -4.29 3.17
CA ASP A 194 -10.74 -4.27 2.84
C ASP A 194 -11.24 -2.85 2.70
N TRP A 195 -10.95 -2.29 1.52
CA TRP A 195 -11.33 -0.94 1.21
C TRP A 195 -12.61 -0.91 0.39
N GLU A 196 -13.74 -1.06 1.06
CA GLU A 196 -15.02 -0.76 0.42
C GLU A 196 -15.07 0.75 0.07
N ARG A 197 -14.88 1.06 -1.22
CA ARG A 197 -15.15 2.38 -1.76
C ARG A 197 -16.67 2.56 -1.69
N LYS A 198 -17.13 3.52 -0.88
CA LYS A 198 -18.54 3.87 -0.55
C LYS A 198 -19.51 3.98 -1.76
N ASN A 199 -19.01 3.91 -2.99
CA ASN A 199 -19.77 4.12 -4.21
C ASN A 199 -20.13 2.83 -4.96
N ARG A 200 -19.96 1.64 -4.36
CA ARG A 200 -20.38 0.38 -5.00
C ARG A 200 -21.46 -0.31 -4.17
N SER A 201 -22.55 -0.70 -4.84
CA SER A 201 -23.73 -1.42 -4.30
C SER A 201 -23.42 -2.86 -3.85
N THR A 202 -22.15 -3.20 -3.64
CA THR A 202 -21.62 -4.53 -3.33
C THR A 202 -20.89 -4.50 -1.99
N SER A 203 -21.36 -3.69 -1.04
CA SER A 203 -20.86 -3.72 0.33
C SER A 203 -21.29 -5.03 0.97
N LEU A 204 -20.32 -5.83 1.40
CA LEU A 204 -20.57 -7.02 2.18
C LEU A 204 -21.27 -6.63 3.47
N LYS A 205 -22.18 -7.49 3.95
CA LYS A 205 -22.68 -7.35 5.31
C LYS A 205 -21.54 -7.56 6.29
N GLU A 206 -21.65 -6.97 7.48
CA GLU A 206 -20.62 -7.09 8.52
C GLU A 206 -20.29 -8.55 8.86
N GLU A 207 -21.30 -9.43 8.87
CA GLU A 207 -21.14 -10.88 9.09
C GLU A 207 -20.32 -11.54 7.97
N GLU A 208 -20.61 -11.21 6.71
CA GLU A 208 -19.92 -11.73 5.52
C GLU A 208 -18.45 -11.27 5.50
N GLN A 209 -18.23 -10.00 5.88
CA GLN A 209 -16.89 -9.43 6.03
C GLN A 209 -16.11 -10.12 7.15
N GLU A 210 -16.74 -10.42 8.28
CA GLU A 210 -16.09 -11.12 9.39
C GLU A 210 -15.70 -12.55 8.99
N GLU A 211 -16.59 -13.26 8.29
CA GLU A 211 -16.28 -14.59 7.75
C GLU A 211 -15.13 -14.55 6.74
N PHE A 212 -15.13 -13.58 5.82
CA PHE A 212 -14.03 -13.37 4.89
C PHE A 212 -12.71 -13.13 5.63
N CYS A 213 -12.70 -12.23 6.61
CA CYS A 213 -11.52 -11.96 7.43
C CYS A 213 -11.07 -13.20 8.21
N ARG A 214 -12.01 -14.01 8.71
CA ARG A 214 -11.71 -15.27 9.40
C ARG A 214 -11.02 -16.26 8.47
N GLY A 215 -11.49 -16.37 7.22
CA GLY A 215 -10.86 -17.14 6.17
C GLY A 215 -9.43 -16.70 5.88
N LEU A 216 -9.24 -15.40 5.63
CA LEU A 216 -7.93 -14.83 5.31
C LEU A 216 -6.88 -15.10 6.40
N ARG A 217 -7.28 -14.99 7.67
CA ARG A 217 -6.40 -15.26 8.84
C ARG A 217 -5.92 -16.71 8.90
N LYS A 218 -6.70 -17.68 8.43
CA LYS A 218 -6.27 -19.10 8.42
C LYS A 218 -5.05 -19.34 7.54
N LYS A 219 -4.85 -18.50 6.50
CA LYS A 219 -3.70 -18.56 5.60
C LYS A 219 -2.59 -17.57 5.96
N ARG A 220 -2.59 -17.06 7.20
CA ARG A 220 -1.67 -16.01 7.68
C ARG A 220 -1.78 -14.70 6.89
N GLY A 221 -2.85 -14.50 6.14
CA GLY A 221 -3.12 -13.23 5.49
C GLY A 221 -3.53 -12.20 6.54
N THR A 222 -3.03 -10.97 6.38
CA THR A 222 -3.47 -9.85 7.20
C THR A 222 -4.71 -9.26 6.56
N ALA A 223 -5.85 -9.32 7.24
CA ALA A 223 -7.06 -8.61 6.82
C ALA A 223 -7.10 -7.27 7.55
N GLY A 224 -7.84 -6.31 7.02
CA GLY A 224 -8.54 -5.48 7.96
C GLY A 224 -9.68 -4.70 7.38
N LYS A 225 -10.40 -4.11 8.32
CA LYS A 225 -11.74 -3.60 8.16
C LYS A 225 -11.72 -2.10 7.91
N LYS A 226 -12.75 -1.60 7.24
CA LYS A 226 -13.04 -0.17 7.21
C LYS A 226 -14.13 0.13 8.23
N HIS A 227 -13.81 0.84 9.30
CA HIS A 227 -14.84 1.46 10.11
C HIS A 227 -15.26 2.77 9.47
N GLY A 228 -16.44 2.79 8.83
CA GLY A 228 -17.13 4.03 8.58
C GLY A 228 -17.53 4.64 9.92
N ASN A 229 -16.88 5.72 10.34
CA ASN A 229 -17.40 6.53 11.44
C ASN A 229 -18.70 7.18 10.93
N GLU A 230 -19.84 6.50 11.08
CA GLU A 230 -21.16 7.13 11.06
C GLU A 230 -21.33 7.91 12.36
N SER A 231 -20.46 8.89 12.58
CA SER A 231 -20.75 9.92 13.56
C SER A 231 -21.98 10.67 13.02
N ARG A 232 -23.14 10.39 13.63
CA ARG A 232 -24.37 11.19 13.51
C ARG A 232 -24.09 12.62 13.97
N SER A 233 -23.38 13.40 13.17
CA SER A 233 -23.22 14.84 13.38
C SER A 233 -24.33 15.55 12.63
N ASN A 234 -25.32 16.04 13.37
CA ASN A 234 -26.43 16.86 12.87
C ASN A 234 -25.99 18.29 12.47
N SER A 235 -24.78 18.46 11.94
CA SER A 235 -24.19 19.74 11.54
C SER A 235 -23.87 19.74 10.05
N ARG A 236 -24.40 20.76 9.37
CA ARG A 236 -24.61 20.84 7.91
C ARG A 236 -23.35 21.13 7.08
N SER A 237 -22.15 20.75 7.51
CA SER A 237 -20.91 21.09 6.79
C SER A 237 -19.69 20.21 7.09
N SER A 238 -19.84 18.91 7.36
CA SER A 238 -18.71 18.01 7.56
C SER A 238 -18.38 17.23 6.28
N SER A 239 -17.23 17.52 5.67
CA SER A 239 -16.64 16.61 4.69
C SER A 239 -16.31 15.32 5.41
N THR A 240 -17.00 14.24 5.08
CA THR A 240 -16.80 12.93 5.72
C THR A 240 -15.47 12.34 5.26
N THR A 241 -14.38 12.66 5.94
CA THR A 241 -13.07 12.02 5.73
C THR A 241 -13.15 10.58 6.22
N ALA A 242 -12.99 9.64 5.30
CA ALA A 242 -13.10 8.22 5.60
C ALA A 242 -11.78 7.69 6.19
N THR A 243 -11.63 7.77 7.51
CA THR A 243 -10.60 7.03 8.23
C THR A 243 -10.93 5.53 8.16
N SER A 244 -10.00 4.69 7.71
CA SER A 244 -10.19 3.23 7.61
C SER A 244 -9.38 2.53 8.69
N VAL A 245 -10.03 2.15 9.79
CA VAL A 245 -9.38 1.51 10.94
C VAL A 245 -9.12 0.02 10.65
N LEU A 246 -7.90 -0.34 10.22
CA LEU A 246 -7.54 -1.71 9.87
C LEU A 246 -7.07 -2.54 11.08
N GLU A 247 -7.85 -3.55 11.47
CA GLU A 247 -7.49 -4.46 12.57
C GLU A 247 -6.58 -5.61 12.12
N MET A 248 -5.27 -5.46 12.31
CA MET A 248 -4.27 -6.49 12.01
C MET A 248 -4.07 -7.47 13.19
N PRO A 249 -4.31 -8.78 13.01
CA PRO A 249 -3.70 -9.80 13.83
C PRO A 249 -2.34 -10.15 13.24
N ILE A 250 -1.31 -9.38 13.59
CA ILE A 250 0.06 -9.87 13.40
C ILE A 250 0.24 -11.02 14.40
N ASN A 251 0.94 -12.10 13.99
CA ASN A 251 1.21 -13.33 14.78
C ASN A 251 1.98 -13.13 16.11
N LEU A 252 1.91 -11.95 16.73
CA LEU A 252 2.64 -11.54 17.94
C LEU A 252 1.74 -10.87 19.01
N GLY A 253 0.42 -10.93 18.85
CA GLY A 253 -0.55 -10.26 19.72
C GLY A 253 -1.35 -9.24 18.91
N VAL A 254 -2.67 -9.28 19.05
CA VAL A 254 -3.63 -8.49 18.25
C VAL A 254 -3.26 -7.00 18.31
N LYS A 255 -2.78 -6.42 17.21
CA LYS A 255 -2.45 -5.00 17.10
C LYS A 255 -2.94 -4.44 15.77
N THR A 256 -4.08 -3.79 15.85
CA THR A 256 -4.71 -2.98 14.80
C THR A 256 -3.78 -1.90 14.28
N ILE A 257 -3.48 -1.86 12.98
CA ILE A 257 -2.76 -0.76 12.30
C ILE A 257 -3.79 0.03 11.52
N THR A 258 -4.01 1.30 11.81
CA THR A 258 -5.06 2.10 11.18
C THR A 258 -4.54 2.85 9.94
N PHE A 259 -5.38 2.90 8.90
CA PHE A 259 -5.04 3.50 7.60
C PHE A 259 -5.93 4.70 7.33
N PHE A 260 -5.33 5.77 6.80
CA PHE A 260 -6.06 6.93 6.30
C PHE A 260 -5.90 7.05 4.79
N ASP A 261 -7.01 7.21 4.07
CA ASP A 261 -6.99 7.49 2.65
C ASP A 261 -6.63 8.96 2.40
N ALA A 262 -5.38 9.19 2.00
CA ALA A 262 -4.87 10.48 1.57
C ALA A 262 -4.72 10.58 0.03
N THR A 263 -5.37 9.69 -0.73
CA THR A 263 -5.37 9.71 -2.20
C THR A 263 -6.35 10.74 -2.78
N GLN A 264 -7.38 11.12 -2.02
CA GLN A 264 -8.39 12.10 -2.41
C GLN A 264 -8.02 13.53 -2.00
N ALA A 265 -8.94 14.48 -2.18
CA ALA A 265 -8.76 15.86 -1.74
C ALA A 265 -8.57 15.92 -0.21
N ILE A 266 -7.32 16.02 0.22
CA ILE A 266 -6.94 16.19 1.62
C ILE A 266 -6.64 17.66 1.93
N THR A 267 -7.02 18.09 3.11
CA THR A 267 -6.54 19.34 3.70
C THR A 267 -5.44 19.01 4.71
N THR A 268 -4.66 20.02 5.09
CA THR A 268 -3.68 19.87 6.18
C THR A 268 -4.37 19.52 7.49
N GLU A 269 -5.54 20.10 7.74
CA GLU A 269 -6.32 19.88 8.95
C GLU A 269 -6.79 18.43 9.05
N SER A 270 -7.25 17.84 7.95
CA SER A 270 -7.73 16.45 7.96
C SER A 270 -6.61 15.44 8.22
N LEU A 271 -5.38 15.72 7.76
CA LEU A 271 -4.21 14.89 8.08
C LEU A 271 -3.87 14.92 9.57
N LEU A 272 -3.91 16.11 10.19
CA LEU A 272 -3.65 16.25 11.62
C LEU A 272 -4.74 15.56 12.45
N GLU A 273 -6.01 15.77 12.11
CA GLU A 273 -7.15 15.12 12.75
C GLU A 273 -7.01 13.60 12.67
N ALA A 274 -6.80 13.05 11.47
CA ALA A 274 -6.60 11.62 11.27
C ALA A 274 -5.43 11.07 12.10
N TYR A 275 -4.30 11.81 12.15
CA TYR A 275 -3.16 11.42 12.98
C TYR A 275 -3.54 11.39 14.46
N GLN A 276 -4.24 12.41 14.97
CA GLN A 276 -4.68 12.50 16.36
C GLN A 276 -5.74 11.44 16.73
N GLU A 277 -6.57 11.05 15.77
CA GLU A 277 -7.51 9.91 15.90
C GLU A 277 -6.81 8.55 15.94
N GLY A 278 -5.49 8.52 15.78
CA GLY A 278 -4.69 7.31 15.92
C GLY A 278 -4.37 6.61 14.62
N THR A 279 -4.43 7.30 13.46
CA THR A 279 -3.99 6.79 12.14
C THR A 279 -2.51 6.41 12.14
N ASP A 280 -2.17 5.14 12.02
CA ASP A 280 -0.79 4.68 11.99
C ASP A 280 -0.14 4.90 10.62
N THR A 281 -0.92 4.85 9.53
CA THR A 281 -0.40 4.81 8.17
C THR A 281 -1.30 5.58 7.19
N PHE A 282 -0.71 6.20 6.18
CA PHE A 282 -1.39 7.00 5.17
C PHE A 282 -1.25 6.34 3.80
N VAL A 283 -2.37 6.07 3.12
CA VAL A 283 -2.33 5.67 1.71
C VAL A 283 -2.33 6.94 0.86
N VAL A 284 -1.35 7.07 -0.03
CA VAL A 284 -1.14 8.27 -0.84
C VAL A 284 -0.91 7.88 -2.29
N ASN A 285 -1.22 8.78 -3.22
CA ASN A 285 -0.77 8.68 -4.60
C ASN A 285 0.55 9.44 -4.80
N GLU A 286 1.12 9.37 -6.02
CA GLU A 286 2.38 10.03 -6.39
C GLU A 286 2.37 11.54 -6.08
N GLU A 287 1.26 12.23 -6.40
CA GLU A 287 1.15 13.68 -6.21
C GLU A 287 1.10 14.11 -4.74
N LYS A 288 0.50 13.27 -3.88
CA LYS A 288 0.27 13.60 -2.46
C LYS A 288 1.40 13.14 -1.54
N LEU A 289 2.21 12.16 -1.95
CA LEU A 289 3.28 11.59 -1.12
C LEU A 289 4.18 12.67 -0.50
N ARG A 290 4.72 13.57 -1.33
CA ARG A 290 5.62 14.64 -0.85
C ARG A 290 4.91 15.61 0.09
N VAL A 291 3.65 15.94 -0.18
CA VAL A 291 2.85 16.87 0.62
C VAL A 291 2.62 16.27 2.01
N VAL A 292 2.20 15.00 2.08
CA VAL A 292 1.94 14.30 3.34
C VAL A 292 3.21 14.19 4.17
N ILE A 293 4.33 13.76 3.58
CA ILE A 293 5.61 13.65 4.29
C ILE A 293 6.06 15.01 4.84
N SER A 294 6.03 16.05 4.01
CA SER A 294 6.47 17.40 4.41
C SER A 294 5.59 17.96 5.53
N TYR A 295 4.28 17.71 5.46
CA TYR A 295 3.34 18.16 6.49
C TYR A 295 3.53 17.43 7.81
N LEU A 296 3.63 16.10 7.80
CA LEU A 296 3.93 15.31 9.01
C LEU A 296 5.24 15.76 9.65
N ALA A 297 6.29 15.97 8.85
CA ALA A 297 7.58 16.45 9.35
C ALA A 297 7.46 17.87 9.96
N HIS A 298 6.65 18.74 9.36
CA HIS A 298 6.34 20.06 9.92
C HIS A 298 5.59 19.96 11.26
N LEU A 299 4.62 19.06 11.39
CA LEU A 299 3.89 18.82 12.64
C LEU A 299 4.82 18.36 13.77
N VAL A 300 5.80 17.50 13.46
CA VAL A 300 6.82 17.05 14.42
C VAL A 300 7.73 18.21 14.85
N ARG A 301 8.26 18.97 13.87
CA ARG A 301 9.14 20.12 14.15
C ARG A 301 8.48 21.23 14.96
N THR A 302 7.17 21.42 14.77
CA THR A 302 6.39 22.41 15.52
C THR A 302 5.88 21.88 16.87
N GLY A 303 6.18 20.62 17.22
CA GLY A 303 5.75 20.00 18.48
C GLY A 303 4.26 19.68 18.55
N LYS A 304 3.53 19.76 17.43
CA LYS A 304 2.12 19.32 17.36
C LYS A 304 1.99 17.80 17.45
N ILE A 305 3.00 17.08 17.01
CA ILE A 305 3.20 15.65 17.19
C ILE A 305 4.58 15.48 17.84
N SER A 306 4.70 14.61 18.84
CA SER A 306 6.02 14.31 19.42
C SER A 306 6.77 13.29 18.56
N GLU A 307 8.10 13.38 18.53
CA GLU A 307 8.92 12.41 17.80
C GLU A 307 8.77 11.00 18.38
N GLU A 308 8.52 10.87 19.69
CA GLU A 308 8.26 9.59 20.35
C GLU A 308 6.96 8.94 19.84
N ASP A 309 5.92 9.72 19.53
CA ASP A 309 4.69 9.16 18.97
C ASP A 309 4.89 8.69 17.52
N LEU A 310 5.69 9.42 16.74
CA LEU A 310 6.09 9.02 15.40
C LEU A 310 6.87 7.69 15.44
N ASP A 311 7.87 7.60 16.32
CA ASP A 311 8.67 6.39 16.51
C ASP A 311 7.81 5.21 16.98
N ARG A 312 6.82 5.47 17.86
CA ARG A 312 5.85 4.47 18.30
C ARG A 312 5.06 3.91 17.11
N ARG A 313 4.49 4.75 16.26
CA ARG A 313 3.73 4.27 15.08
C ARG A 313 4.60 3.51 14.10
N LEU A 314 5.83 3.95 13.89
CA LEU A 314 6.80 3.26 13.06
C LEU A 314 7.13 1.86 13.60
N LEU A 315 7.42 1.74 14.90
CA LEU A 315 7.67 0.44 15.52
C LEU A 315 6.44 -0.48 15.49
N LYS A 316 5.23 0.09 15.52
CA LYS A 316 3.98 -0.65 15.36
C LYS A 316 3.87 -1.24 13.96
N LEU A 317 4.11 -0.44 12.92
CA LEU A 317 4.08 -0.87 11.52
C LEU A 317 5.08 -2.00 11.24
N LEU A 318 6.24 -1.94 11.88
CA LEU A 318 7.30 -2.94 11.74
C LEU A 318 7.08 -4.20 12.59
N GLY A 319 5.97 -4.27 13.35
CA GLY A 319 5.66 -5.41 14.22
C GLY A 319 6.55 -5.51 15.47
N TYR A 320 7.31 -4.46 15.81
CA TYR A 320 8.22 -4.48 16.96
C TYR A 320 7.56 -4.06 18.26
N LEU A 321 6.52 -3.21 18.25
CA LEU A 321 5.77 -2.94 19.48
C LEU A 321 4.94 -4.17 19.86
N VAL A 322 5.30 -4.79 20.98
CA VAL A 322 4.51 -5.72 21.81
C VAL A 322 4.14 -4.96 23.07
#